data_AF-A0AAU0MQG8-F1
#
_entry.id   AF-A0AAU0MQG8-F1
#
_cell.length_a   1.000
_cell.length_b   1.000
_cell.length_c   1.000
_cell.angle_alpha   90.00
_cell.angle_beta   90.00
_cell.angle_gamma   90.00
#
_symmetry.space_group_name_H-M   'P 1'
#
loop_
_entity.id
_entity.type
_entity.pdbx_description
1 polymer ?
#
loop_
_entity_poly.entity_id
_entity_poly.type
_entity_poly.pdbx_seq_one_letter_code
_entity_poly.pdbx_strand_id
1 'polypeptide(L)'
;MPKTTIFEYTGDTQTVTWDRRLCIHAGECGRAKGELFMGGRDPWCTPDIASQADAAEVIGRCPTGALSLKAADGALLTEDAPSENEVLVANDGPLYISGDLSLDGAAPDMHSVSRRAALCRCGASKNKPFCDNSHQDAGFRDAGAIGETGLDSIEAGGPLTIKRIPDGPLEVSGNFTLRAGSGRKAWTGRKAYLCRCGQSANKPFCDGAHKDAGFKAE
;
A
#
# COMPACT_ATOMS: atom_id res chain seq x y z
N MET A 1 12.47 -20.62 15.44
CA MET A 1 11.00 -20.52 15.43
C MET A 1 10.62 -19.50 14.36
N PRO A 2 9.69 -19.80 13.43
CA PRO A 2 9.18 -18.76 12.54
C PRO A 2 8.57 -17.65 13.40
N LYS A 3 9.00 -16.40 13.18
CA LYS A 3 8.43 -15.25 13.89
C LYS A 3 6.98 -15.12 13.45
N THR A 4 6.04 -15.05 14.39
CA THR A 4 4.64 -14.71 14.09
C THR A 4 4.59 -13.38 13.34
N THR A 5 4.00 -13.40 12.15
CA THR A 5 3.88 -12.21 11.28
C THR A 5 2.46 -11.68 11.20
N ILE A 6 1.46 -12.46 11.62
CA ILE A 6 0.05 -12.07 11.62
C ILE A 6 -0.44 -12.15 13.06
N PHE A 7 -1.01 -11.06 13.54
CA PHE A 7 -1.54 -10.92 14.89
C PHE A 7 -3.05 -10.72 14.80
N GLU A 8 -3.82 -11.49 15.58
CA GLU A 8 -5.26 -11.35 15.66
C GLU A 8 -5.65 -10.91 17.06
N TYR A 9 -6.49 -9.88 17.13
CA TYR A 9 -7.10 -9.37 18.34
C TYR A 9 -8.58 -9.65 18.20
N THR A 10 -9.05 -10.70 18.89
CA THR A 10 -10.44 -11.15 18.82
C THR A 10 -11.22 -10.57 19.99
N GLY A 11 -12.30 -9.88 19.64
CA GLY A 11 -13.36 -9.47 20.56
C GLY A 11 -14.61 -10.32 20.41
N ASP A 12 -15.67 -9.95 21.11
CA ASP A 12 -16.97 -10.60 21.09
C ASP A 12 -17.69 -10.39 19.74
N THR A 13 -17.56 -9.20 19.16
CA THR A 13 -18.34 -8.80 17.95
C THR A 13 -17.48 -8.67 16.70
N GLN A 14 -16.16 -8.61 16.85
CA GLN A 14 -15.24 -8.33 15.75
C GLN A 14 -13.82 -8.78 16.06
N THR A 15 -13.04 -9.04 15.00
CA THR A 15 -11.61 -9.36 15.07
C THR A 15 -10.81 -8.37 14.25
N VAL A 16 -9.81 -7.75 14.88
CA VAL A 16 -8.81 -6.92 14.21
C VAL A 16 -7.58 -7.77 13.89
N THR A 17 -7.17 -7.79 12.63
CA THR A 17 -5.93 -8.46 12.20
C THR A 17 -4.86 -7.42 11.89
N TRP A 18 -3.63 -7.67 12.35
CA TRP A 18 -2.44 -6.94 11.98
C TRP A 18 -1.43 -7.85 11.27
N ASP A 19 -1.23 -7.59 9.98
CA ASP A 19 -0.21 -8.23 9.15
C ASP A 19 1.09 -7.42 9.16
N ARG A 20 2.07 -7.90 9.93
CA ARG A 20 3.39 -7.32 10.06
C ARG A 20 4.18 -7.35 8.76
N ARG A 21 3.87 -8.24 7.81
CA ARG A 21 4.56 -8.30 6.50
C ARG A 21 4.35 -7.00 5.72
N LEU A 22 3.22 -6.32 5.94
CA LEU A 22 2.81 -5.11 5.21
C LEU A 22 3.00 -3.81 6.00
N CYS A 23 3.17 -3.90 7.33
CA CYS A 23 3.22 -2.72 8.18
C CYS A 23 4.59 -2.04 8.11
N ILE A 24 4.61 -0.81 7.58
CA ILE A 24 5.79 0.07 7.61
C ILE A 24 5.72 1.14 8.71
N HIS A 25 4.80 0.99 9.65
CA HIS A 25 4.56 1.94 10.74
C HIS A 25 4.23 3.37 10.27
N ALA A 26 3.40 3.51 9.22
CA ALA A 26 2.87 4.81 8.77
C ALA A 26 2.18 5.59 9.93
N GLY A 27 1.58 4.86 10.88
CA GLY A 27 1.17 5.37 12.18
C GLY A 27 -0.25 5.95 12.25
N GLU A 28 -1.05 5.84 11.18
CA GLU A 28 -2.45 6.30 11.18
C GLU A 28 -3.29 5.67 12.29
N CYS A 29 -3.13 4.36 12.51
CA CYS A 29 -3.85 3.64 13.57
C CYS A 29 -3.53 4.15 14.98
N GLY A 30 -2.25 4.45 15.27
CA GLY A 30 -1.82 4.92 16.58
C GLY A 30 -2.07 6.40 16.83
N ARG A 31 -2.37 7.20 15.79
CA ARG A 31 -2.73 8.62 15.89
C ARG A 31 -4.24 8.84 15.96
N ALA A 32 -5.04 7.80 15.70
CA ALA A 32 -6.48 7.88 15.78
C ALA A 32 -6.93 8.21 17.21
N LYS A 33 -8.03 8.96 17.34
CA LYS A 33 -8.65 9.23 18.64
C LYS A 33 -9.31 7.96 19.18
N GLY A 34 -9.30 7.81 20.50
CA GLY A 34 -9.87 6.66 21.19
C GLY A 34 -8.81 5.64 21.61
N GLU A 35 -9.28 4.48 22.08
CA GLU A 35 -8.42 3.47 22.72
C GLU A 35 -8.37 2.15 21.94
N LEU A 36 -8.82 2.14 20.68
CA LEU A 36 -8.77 0.96 19.82
C LEU A 36 -7.32 0.46 19.64
N PHE A 37 -6.37 1.38 19.45
CA PHE A 37 -4.94 1.09 19.34
C PHE A 37 -4.16 1.96 20.34
N MET A 38 -3.50 1.34 21.33
CA MET A 38 -2.73 2.08 22.35
C MET A 38 -1.29 1.57 22.43
N GLY A 39 -0.33 2.43 22.07
CA GLY A 39 1.09 2.12 22.18
C GLY A 39 1.50 1.88 23.64
N GLY A 40 2.25 0.81 23.89
CA GLY A 40 2.68 0.42 25.25
C GLY A 40 1.64 -0.38 26.04
N ARG A 41 0.42 -0.57 25.52
CA ARG A 41 -0.58 -1.49 26.09
C ARG A 41 -0.34 -2.93 25.59
N ASP A 42 -0.63 -3.91 26.43
CA ASP A 42 -0.77 -5.32 26.06
C ASP A 42 -2.17 -5.83 26.48
N PRO A 43 -3.05 -6.20 25.54
CA PRO A 43 -2.85 -6.19 24.08
C PRO A 43 -2.82 -4.77 23.49
N TRP A 44 -2.03 -4.57 22.43
CA TRP A 44 -1.95 -3.29 21.72
C TRP A 44 -3.31 -2.83 21.17
N CYS A 45 -4.12 -3.76 20.67
CA CYS A 45 -5.45 -3.51 20.15
C CYS A 45 -6.54 -4.15 21.02
N THR A 46 -7.63 -3.41 21.24
CA THR A 46 -8.82 -3.90 21.96
C THR A 46 -10.06 -3.67 21.09
N PRO A 47 -10.51 -4.68 20.33
CA PRO A 47 -11.52 -4.50 19.29
C PRO A 47 -12.84 -3.89 19.80
N ASP A 48 -13.50 -4.49 20.79
CA ASP A 48 -14.86 -4.08 21.19
C ASP A 48 -14.94 -2.75 21.96
N ILE A 49 -13.83 -2.04 22.16
CA ILE A 49 -13.88 -0.65 22.68
C ILE A 49 -14.50 0.31 21.67
N ALA A 50 -14.38 0.03 20.38
CA ALA A 50 -14.94 0.84 19.31
C ALA A 50 -16.09 0.10 18.63
N SER A 51 -17.08 0.84 18.12
CA SER A 51 -18.08 0.26 17.24
C SER A 51 -17.41 -0.28 15.97
N GLN A 52 -18.06 -1.23 15.28
CA GLN A 52 -17.56 -1.75 14.01
C GLN A 52 -17.33 -0.64 12.97
N ALA A 53 -18.19 0.38 12.94
CA ALA A 53 -18.07 1.51 12.03
C ALA A 53 -16.83 2.37 12.36
N ASP A 54 -16.64 2.73 13.63
CA ASP A 54 -15.48 3.52 14.06
C ASP A 54 -14.17 2.74 13.87
N ALA A 55 -14.19 1.44 14.17
CA ALA A 55 -13.03 0.56 13.96
C ALA A 55 -12.69 0.44 12.48
N ALA A 56 -13.68 0.23 11.61
CA ALA A 56 -13.50 0.17 10.17
C ALA A 56 -12.94 1.48 9.60
N GLU A 57 -13.42 2.63 10.09
CA GLU A 57 -12.90 3.95 9.70
C GLU A 57 -11.42 4.09 10.05
N VAL A 58 -11.04 3.80 11.30
CA VAL A 58 -9.63 3.90 11.75
C VAL A 58 -8.73 2.92 11.00
N ILE A 59 -9.17 1.67 10.85
CA ILE A 59 -8.42 0.62 10.15
C ILE A 59 -8.29 0.93 8.65
N GLY A 60 -9.33 1.48 8.04
CA GLY A 60 -9.36 1.89 6.63
C GLY A 60 -8.31 2.95 6.29
N ARG A 61 -7.91 3.78 7.27
CA ARG A 61 -6.85 4.79 7.10
C ARG A 61 -5.45 4.18 6.98
N CYS A 62 -5.24 2.92 7.35
CA CYS A 62 -3.94 2.27 7.23
C CYS A 62 -3.54 2.14 5.74
N PRO A 63 -2.56 2.90 5.23
CA PRO A 63 -2.33 3.01 3.80
C PRO A 63 -1.64 1.77 3.18
N THR A 64 -1.19 0.82 4.01
CA THR A 64 -0.40 -0.34 3.54
C THR A 64 -1.19 -1.64 3.43
N GLY A 65 -2.46 -1.63 3.84
CA GLY A 65 -3.28 -2.85 3.90
C GLY A 65 -2.89 -3.79 5.05
N ALA A 66 -2.05 -3.33 5.99
CA ALA A 66 -1.60 -4.14 7.12
C ALA A 66 -2.67 -4.40 8.19
N LEU A 67 -3.78 -3.68 8.17
CA LEU A 67 -4.87 -3.84 9.13
C LEU A 67 -6.16 -4.20 8.41
N SER A 68 -6.86 -5.21 8.90
CA SER A 68 -8.20 -5.61 8.45
C SER A 68 -9.14 -5.84 9.63
N LEU A 69 -10.44 -5.69 9.39
CA LEU A 69 -11.50 -5.94 10.37
C LEU A 69 -12.44 -7.02 9.86
N LYS A 70 -12.73 -8.01 10.70
CA LYS A 70 -13.77 -9.02 10.45
C LYS A 70 -14.86 -8.91 11.51
N ALA A 71 -16.11 -9.09 11.11
CA ALA A 71 -17.22 -9.34 12.04
C ALA A 71 -17.10 -10.72 12.70
N ALA A 72 -17.92 -10.98 13.72
CA ALA A 72 -17.97 -12.25 14.43
C ALA A 72 -18.31 -13.46 13.52
N ASP A 73 -19.06 -13.24 12.45
CA ASP A 73 -19.39 -14.26 11.44
C ASP A 73 -18.27 -14.48 10.40
N GLY A 74 -17.18 -13.73 10.50
CA GLY A 74 -16.03 -13.78 9.60
C GLY A 74 -16.12 -12.85 8.39
N ALA A 75 -17.22 -12.10 8.20
CA ALA A 75 -17.34 -11.14 7.10
C ALA A 75 -16.30 -10.01 7.25
N LEU A 76 -15.55 -9.72 6.20
CA LEU A 76 -14.62 -8.60 6.19
C LEU A 76 -15.39 -7.28 6.10
N LEU A 77 -15.14 -6.38 7.06
CA LEU A 77 -15.82 -5.08 7.17
C LEU A 77 -15.04 -3.94 6.48
N THR A 78 -13.87 -4.23 5.93
CA THR A 78 -12.96 -3.25 5.29
C THR A 78 -12.83 -3.48 3.78
N GLU A 79 -13.97 -3.69 3.10
CA GLU A 79 -14.06 -4.20 1.71
C GLU A 79 -14.77 -3.25 0.74
N ASP A 80 -14.97 -1.98 1.05
CA ASP A 80 -15.45 -1.05 0.01
C ASP A 80 -14.26 -0.50 -0.78
N ALA A 81 -14.37 -0.57 -2.11
CA ALA A 81 -13.35 -0.01 -2.98
C ALA A 81 -13.51 1.51 -2.92
N PRO A 82 -12.41 2.27 -2.86
CA PRO A 82 -12.48 3.71 -3.08
C PRO A 82 -13.13 4.01 -4.44
N SER A 83 -13.85 5.13 -4.52
CA SER A 83 -14.49 5.57 -5.77
C SER A 83 -13.49 5.92 -6.87
N GLU A 84 -12.22 6.17 -6.51
CA GLU A 84 -11.12 6.47 -7.42
C GLU A 84 -9.91 5.59 -7.11
N ASN A 85 -9.23 5.13 -8.15
CA ASN A 85 -7.94 4.49 -8.05
C ASN A 85 -6.83 5.54 -8.06
N GLU A 86 -5.96 5.49 -7.06
CA GLU A 86 -4.90 6.47 -6.88
C GLU A 86 -3.58 5.81 -6.50
N VAL A 87 -2.48 6.42 -6.96
CA VAL A 87 -1.13 6.10 -6.51
C VAL A 87 -0.46 7.39 -6.05
N LEU A 88 -0.17 7.49 -4.76
CA LEU A 88 0.64 8.56 -4.19
C LEU A 88 2.12 8.17 -4.27
N VAL A 89 2.91 8.99 -4.95
CA VAL A 89 4.37 8.87 -5.01
C VAL A 89 4.96 9.58 -3.80
N ALA A 90 5.19 8.85 -2.70
CA ALA A 90 5.68 9.45 -1.46
C ALA A 90 7.14 9.93 -1.58
N ASN A 91 7.44 11.09 -1.00
CA ASN A 91 8.81 11.62 -0.91
C ASN A 91 9.74 10.60 -0.25
N ASP A 92 10.88 10.33 -0.87
CA ASP A 92 11.92 9.39 -0.42
C ASP A 92 11.36 7.99 -0.08
N GLY A 93 10.16 7.66 -0.57
CA GLY A 93 9.34 6.60 0.00
C GLY A 93 8.61 5.75 -1.04
N PRO A 94 7.69 4.90 -0.57
CA PRO A 94 6.97 3.94 -1.42
C PRO A 94 5.97 4.61 -2.38
N LEU A 95 5.40 3.77 -3.24
CA LEU A 95 4.13 4.07 -3.89
C LEU A 95 3.00 3.62 -2.96
N TYR A 96 2.19 4.53 -2.43
CA TYR A 96 0.94 4.15 -1.78
C TYR A 96 -0.14 4.03 -2.83
N ILE A 97 -0.66 2.83 -3.03
CA ILE A 97 -1.72 2.56 -4.00
C ILE A 97 -3.02 2.29 -3.26
N SER A 98 -4.12 2.84 -3.76
CA SER A 98 -5.47 2.70 -3.23
C SER A 98 -6.45 2.51 -4.39
N GLY A 99 -7.38 1.56 -4.30
CA GLY A 99 -8.29 1.24 -5.39
C GLY A 99 -8.99 -0.11 -5.26
N ASP A 100 -9.53 -0.63 -6.36
CA ASP A 100 -9.98 -2.03 -6.47
C ASP A 100 -8.85 -2.88 -7.06
N LEU A 101 -7.98 -3.41 -6.20
CA LEU A 101 -6.65 -3.89 -6.56
C LEU A 101 -6.62 -5.41 -6.81
N SER A 102 -6.00 -5.80 -7.91
CA SER A 102 -5.48 -7.15 -8.16
C SER A 102 -3.97 -7.09 -8.27
N LEU A 103 -3.25 -7.63 -7.27
CA LEU A 103 -1.81 -7.43 -7.10
C LEU A 103 -1.04 -8.76 -7.16
N ASP A 104 -0.15 -8.89 -8.14
CA ASP A 104 0.73 -10.04 -8.28
C ASP A 104 1.71 -10.14 -7.10
N GLY A 105 1.66 -11.25 -6.37
CA GLY A 105 2.51 -11.50 -5.20
C GLY A 105 1.84 -11.19 -3.85
N ALA A 106 0.58 -10.75 -3.84
CA ALA A 106 -0.22 -10.75 -2.62
C ALA A 106 -0.55 -12.20 -2.20
N ALA A 107 -0.31 -12.54 -0.93
CA ALA A 107 -0.76 -13.82 -0.39
C ALA A 107 -2.27 -13.77 -0.09
N PRO A 108 -3.00 -14.91 -0.15
CA PRO A 108 -4.46 -14.92 0.08
C PRO A 108 -4.91 -14.40 1.45
N ASP A 109 -4.02 -14.42 2.43
CA ASP A 109 -4.23 -13.93 3.80
C ASP A 109 -3.94 -12.42 3.96
N MET A 110 -3.50 -11.73 2.92
CA MET A 110 -3.29 -10.28 2.90
C MET A 110 -4.61 -9.54 2.60
N HIS A 111 -5.59 -9.66 3.50
CA HIS A 111 -6.99 -9.28 3.26
C HIS A 111 -7.18 -7.89 2.65
N SER A 112 -6.53 -6.85 3.18
CA SER A 112 -6.74 -5.48 2.71
C SER A 112 -5.87 -5.05 1.52
N VAL A 113 -5.01 -5.93 0.98
CA VAL A 113 -4.21 -5.62 -0.21
C VAL A 113 -5.07 -5.51 -1.47
N SER A 114 -6.28 -6.05 -1.47
CA SER A 114 -7.30 -5.78 -2.49
C SER A 114 -7.74 -4.31 -2.55
N ARG A 115 -7.42 -3.51 -1.52
CA ARG A 115 -7.84 -2.10 -1.44
C ARG A 115 -6.70 -1.11 -1.39
N ARG A 116 -5.63 -1.46 -0.69
CA ARG A 116 -4.52 -0.55 -0.42
C ARG A 116 -3.23 -1.28 -0.12
N ALA A 117 -2.12 -0.75 -0.64
CA ALA A 117 -0.79 -1.30 -0.40
C ALA A 117 0.29 -0.23 -0.47
N ALA A 118 1.43 -0.49 0.17
CA ALA A 118 2.66 0.29 -0.01
C ALA A 118 3.66 -0.53 -0.83
N LEU A 119 3.98 -0.08 -2.05
CA LEU A 119 4.87 -0.78 -2.97
C LEU A 119 6.26 -0.17 -2.97
N CYS A 120 7.27 -1.05 -3.05
CA CYS A 120 8.67 -0.67 -3.10
C CYS A 120 8.98 0.12 -4.38
N ARG A 121 9.59 1.29 -4.19
CA ARG A 121 10.05 2.16 -5.27
C ARG A 121 11.58 2.32 -5.35
N CYS A 122 12.27 1.99 -4.26
CA CYS A 122 13.72 2.20 -4.10
C CYS A 122 14.59 1.03 -4.57
N GLY A 123 14.02 -0.15 -4.84
CA GLY A 123 14.75 -1.36 -5.19
C GLY A 123 15.32 -2.17 -4.01
N ALA A 124 15.37 -1.61 -2.80
CA ALA A 124 16.06 -2.23 -1.65
C ALA A 124 15.19 -3.17 -0.81
N SER A 125 13.86 -3.17 -0.98
CA SER A 125 12.97 -3.99 -0.13
C SER A 125 13.31 -5.47 -0.16
N LYS A 126 13.23 -6.14 0.98
CA LYS A 126 13.38 -7.60 1.13
C LYS A 126 12.04 -8.32 1.06
N ASN A 127 10.93 -7.57 0.99
CA ASN A 127 9.56 -8.08 0.87
C ASN A 127 8.88 -7.60 -0.43
N LYS A 128 9.62 -7.58 -1.55
CA LYS A 128 9.08 -7.11 -2.84
C LYS A 128 7.85 -7.93 -3.25
N PRO A 129 6.81 -7.31 -3.84
CA PRO A 129 6.76 -5.91 -4.31
C PRO A 129 6.45 -4.88 -3.21
N PHE A 130 6.21 -5.30 -1.97
CA PHE A 130 5.86 -4.41 -0.87
C PHE A 130 7.06 -3.62 -0.34
N CYS A 131 6.78 -2.45 0.22
CA CYS A 131 7.77 -1.67 0.96
C CYS A 131 7.95 -2.25 2.37
N ASP A 132 9.20 -2.29 2.85
CA ASP A 132 9.57 -2.76 4.19
C ASP A 132 10.45 -1.74 4.94
N ASN A 133 10.39 -0.46 4.54
CA ASN A 133 11.25 0.64 4.99
C ASN A 133 12.74 0.56 4.62
N SER A 134 13.20 -0.42 3.83
CA SER A 134 14.60 -0.49 3.39
C SER A 134 15.08 0.74 2.60
N HIS A 135 14.17 1.60 2.12
CA HIS A 135 14.50 2.88 1.48
C HIS A 135 15.26 3.85 2.40
N GLN A 136 15.05 3.76 3.72
CA GLN A 136 15.72 4.61 4.71
C GLN A 136 17.20 4.25 4.80
N ASP A 137 17.51 2.97 5.01
CA ASP A 137 18.88 2.46 5.10
C ASP A 137 19.61 2.56 3.75
N ALA A 138 18.87 2.38 2.64
CA ALA A 138 19.41 2.55 1.29
C ALA A 138 19.66 4.01 0.90
N GLY A 139 19.24 4.99 1.72
CA GLY A 139 19.40 6.41 1.43
C GLY A 139 18.67 6.84 0.15
N PHE A 140 17.52 6.22 -0.16
CA PHE A 140 16.75 6.54 -1.36
C PHE A 140 16.26 7.98 -1.30
N ARG A 141 16.58 8.77 -2.34
CA ARG A 141 16.17 10.17 -2.47
C ARG A 141 15.39 10.39 -3.75
N ASP A 142 14.17 10.86 -3.60
CA ASP A 142 13.31 11.25 -4.70
C ASP A 142 12.14 12.10 -4.18
N ALA A 143 11.95 13.29 -4.75
CA ALA A 143 10.94 14.25 -4.31
C ALA A 143 9.49 13.88 -4.70
N GLY A 144 9.26 12.69 -5.27
CA GLY A 144 7.94 12.26 -5.73
C GLY A 144 7.36 13.17 -6.81
N ALA A 145 8.22 13.86 -7.57
CA ALA A 145 7.81 14.70 -8.68
C ALA A 145 7.39 13.83 -9.87
N ILE A 146 6.44 14.33 -10.65
CA ILE A 146 5.92 13.66 -11.84
C ILE A 146 6.02 14.66 -12.98
N GLY A 147 6.91 14.36 -13.94
CA GLY A 147 7.21 15.22 -15.09
C GLY A 147 6.44 14.88 -16.36
N GLU A 148 5.81 13.71 -16.43
CA GLU A 148 5.02 13.32 -17.60
C GLU A 148 3.60 13.87 -17.58
N THR A 149 3.05 14.09 -18.77
CA THR A 149 1.65 14.46 -18.99
C THR A 149 0.81 13.20 -19.21
N GLY A 150 -0.30 13.10 -18.50
CA GLY A 150 -1.26 12.01 -18.67
C GLY A 150 -2.33 12.32 -19.72
N LEU A 151 -3.42 11.56 -19.66
CA LEU A 151 -4.66 11.87 -20.38
C LEU A 151 -5.36 13.09 -19.76
N ASP A 152 -6.26 13.72 -20.52
CA ASP A 152 -7.08 14.82 -19.98
C ASP A 152 -8.10 14.32 -18.94
N SER A 153 -8.66 13.13 -19.17
CA SER A 153 -9.62 12.50 -18.28
C SER A 153 -9.69 10.98 -18.46
N ILE A 154 -10.17 10.32 -17.41
CA ILE A 154 -10.49 8.89 -17.35
C ILE A 154 -11.81 8.71 -16.60
N GLU A 155 -12.44 7.56 -16.79
CA GLU A 155 -13.52 7.12 -15.89
C GLU A 155 -12.95 6.84 -14.48
N ALA A 156 -13.72 7.13 -13.44
CA ALA A 156 -13.30 6.94 -12.06
C ALA A 156 -13.44 5.47 -11.62
N GLY A 157 -12.47 5.00 -10.83
CA GLY A 157 -12.51 3.69 -10.19
C GLY A 157 -12.43 2.51 -11.17
N GLY A 158 -13.10 1.41 -10.82
CA GLY A 158 -13.03 0.13 -11.51
C GLY A 158 -11.76 -0.68 -11.15
N PRO A 159 -11.62 -1.90 -11.70
CA PRO A 159 -10.50 -2.77 -11.37
C PRO A 159 -9.14 -2.17 -11.77
N LEU A 160 -8.15 -2.34 -10.90
CA LEU A 160 -6.77 -1.93 -11.08
C LEU A 160 -5.83 -3.11 -10.88
N THR A 161 -5.18 -3.55 -11.95
CA THR A 161 -4.23 -4.67 -11.91
C THR A 161 -2.80 -4.17 -11.78
N ILE A 162 -2.04 -4.74 -10.85
CA ILE A 162 -0.62 -4.48 -10.62
C ILE A 162 0.14 -5.78 -10.90
N LYS A 163 0.89 -5.80 -12.01
CA LYS A 163 1.75 -6.93 -12.36
C LYS A 163 3.21 -6.65 -12.07
N ARG A 164 3.92 -7.68 -11.63
CA ARG A 164 5.38 -7.64 -11.48
C ARG A 164 6.02 -8.09 -12.78
N ILE A 165 6.78 -7.21 -13.41
CA ILE A 165 7.67 -7.63 -14.49
C ILE A 165 8.97 -8.15 -13.84
N PRO A 166 9.37 -9.41 -14.10
CA PRO A 166 10.62 -9.97 -13.59
C PRO A 166 11.80 -9.06 -13.93
N ASP A 167 12.63 -8.76 -12.92
CA ASP A 167 13.78 -7.85 -13.01
C ASP A 167 13.45 -6.44 -13.56
N GLY A 168 12.16 -6.08 -13.58
CA GLY A 168 11.64 -4.92 -14.26
C GLY A 168 10.67 -4.09 -13.41
N PRO A 169 9.89 -3.20 -14.04
CA PRO A 169 8.97 -2.30 -13.35
C PRO A 169 7.70 -3.01 -12.85
N LEU A 170 6.85 -2.25 -12.17
CA LEU A 170 5.46 -2.62 -11.92
C LEU A 170 4.62 -2.16 -13.12
N GLU A 171 3.90 -3.07 -13.77
CA GLU A 171 2.87 -2.68 -14.74
C GLU A 171 1.57 -2.41 -13.98
N VAL A 172 1.05 -1.19 -14.06
CA VAL A 172 -0.25 -0.82 -13.50
C VAL A 172 -1.23 -0.64 -14.66
N SER A 173 -2.34 -1.38 -14.66
CA SER A 173 -3.35 -1.38 -15.73
C SER A 173 -4.76 -1.25 -15.16
N GLY A 174 -5.57 -0.36 -15.74
CA GLY A 174 -6.85 0.09 -15.20
C GLY A 174 -6.88 1.61 -15.13
N ASN A 175 -8.01 2.22 -14.82
CA ASN A 175 -8.13 3.67 -14.69
C ASN A 175 -7.49 4.12 -13.38
N PHE A 176 -6.48 5.00 -13.37
CA PHE A 176 -5.91 5.54 -12.13
C PHE A 176 -5.26 6.92 -12.29
N THR A 177 -5.12 7.61 -11.16
CA THR A 177 -4.42 8.90 -11.05
C THR A 177 -3.13 8.75 -10.23
N LEU A 178 -2.03 9.30 -10.73
CA LEU A 178 -0.82 9.52 -9.93
C LEU A 178 -0.89 10.86 -9.23
N ARG A 179 -0.64 10.84 -7.92
CA ARG A 179 -0.41 12.03 -7.10
C ARG A 179 1.07 12.18 -6.80
N ALA A 180 1.58 13.38 -7.02
CA ALA A 180 2.95 13.72 -6.63
C ALA A 180 3.06 13.73 -5.10
N GLY A 181 4.29 13.73 -4.57
CA GLY A 181 4.54 13.78 -3.12
C GLY A 181 3.93 15.00 -2.41
N SER A 182 3.57 16.05 -3.15
CA SER A 182 2.82 17.20 -2.65
C SER A 182 1.29 16.96 -2.52
N GLY A 183 0.79 15.80 -2.93
CA GLY A 183 -0.64 15.46 -3.01
C GLY A 183 -1.34 15.94 -4.30
N ARG A 184 -0.65 16.71 -5.16
CA ARG A 184 -1.21 17.22 -6.43
C ARG A 184 -1.50 16.07 -7.40
N LYS A 185 -2.72 16.02 -7.95
CA LYS A 185 -3.04 15.16 -9.12
C LYS A 185 -2.14 15.61 -10.28
N ALA A 186 -1.21 14.75 -10.69
CA ALA A 186 -0.15 15.14 -11.63
C ALA A 186 -0.22 14.41 -12.96
N TRP A 187 -0.76 13.19 -12.96
CA TRP A 187 -0.91 12.37 -14.17
C TRP A 187 -2.12 11.46 -14.01
N THR A 188 -2.82 11.18 -15.09
CA THR A 188 -3.92 10.21 -15.11
C THR A 188 -3.85 9.37 -16.38
N GLY A 189 -4.28 8.12 -16.31
CA GLY A 189 -4.20 7.22 -17.45
C GLY A 189 -4.75 5.84 -17.17
N ARG A 190 -4.56 4.95 -18.15
CA ARG A 190 -5.10 3.58 -18.13
C ARG A 190 -4.03 2.49 -17.99
N LYS A 191 -2.77 2.89 -18.16
CA LYS A 191 -1.61 2.01 -18.10
C LYS A 191 -0.35 2.81 -17.83
N ALA A 192 0.49 2.35 -16.92
CA ALA A 192 1.86 2.85 -16.77
C ALA A 192 2.81 1.76 -16.29
N TYR A 193 4.10 1.97 -16.52
CA TYR A 193 5.18 1.16 -15.98
C TYR A 193 5.91 1.96 -14.91
N LEU A 194 5.71 1.61 -13.64
CA LEU A 194 6.28 2.35 -12.52
C LEU A 194 7.62 1.72 -12.10
N CYS A 195 8.65 2.57 -11.96
CA CYS A 195 9.96 2.17 -11.51
C CYS A 195 9.88 1.59 -10.08
N ARG A 196 10.42 0.39 -9.90
CA ARG A 196 10.65 -0.21 -8.57
C ARG A 196 12.11 -0.51 -8.25
N CYS A 197 13.03 -0.23 -9.18
CA CYS A 197 14.47 -0.46 -8.99
C CYS A 197 15.21 0.72 -8.33
N GLY A 198 14.58 1.90 -8.26
CA GLY A 198 15.17 3.12 -7.70
C GLY A 198 16.09 3.90 -8.65
N GLN A 199 16.40 3.39 -9.84
CA GLN A 199 17.45 3.96 -10.71
C GLN A 199 16.95 4.78 -11.91
N SER A 200 15.65 4.84 -12.15
CA SER A 200 15.13 5.64 -13.29
C SER A 200 15.46 7.13 -13.13
N ALA A 201 15.83 7.81 -14.21
CA ALA A 201 15.93 9.26 -14.29
C ALA A 201 14.55 9.94 -14.47
N ASN A 202 13.52 9.18 -14.84
CA ASN A 202 12.16 9.64 -15.09
C ASN A 202 11.15 9.08 -14.07
N LYS A 203 11.54 9.05 -12.79
CA LYS A 203 10.65 8.60 -11.71
C LYS A 203 9.35 9.42 -11.70
N PRO A 204 8.21 8.81 -11.38
CA PRO A 204 8.01 7.43 -10.93
C PRO A 204 7.96 6.39 -12.06
N PHE A 205 8.09 6.80 -13.33
CA PHE A 205 8.01 5.90 -14.47
C PHE A 205 9.30 5.12 -14.67
N CYS A 206 9.21 4.02 -15.42
CA CYS A 206 10.35 3.23 -15.81
C CYS A 206 10.89 3.69 -17.17
N ASP A 207 12.19 3.93 -17.24
CA ASP A 207 12.93 4.29 -18.47
C ASP A 207 13.89 3.18 -18.95
N GLY A 208 13.90 2.03 -18.27
CA GLY A 208 14.77 0.90 -18.60
C GLY A 208 16.05 0.80 -17.77
N ALA A 209 16.36 1.77 -16.89
CA ALA A 209 17.59 1.78 -16.08
C ALA A 209 17.78 0.54 -15.19
N HIS A 210 16.72 -0.24 -14.93
CA HIS A 210 16.80 -1.50 -14.20
C HIS A 210 17.71 -2.55 -14.85
N LYS A 211 17.86 -2.52 -16.18
CA LYS A 211 18.73 -3.45 -16.92
C LYS A 211 20.20 -3.18 -16.61
N ASP A 212 20.62 -1.93 -16.76
CA ASP A 212 22.00 -1.50 -16.53
C ASP A 212 22.36 -1.54 -15.04
N ALA A 213 21.39 -1.28 -14.17
CA ALA A 213 21.54 -1.42 -12.72
C ALA A 213 21.60 -2.88 -12.24
N GLY A 214 21.37 -3.86 -13.12
CA GLY A 214 21.32 -5.28 -12.75
C GLY A 214 20.25 -5.59 -11.70
N PHE A 215 19.10 -4.90 -11.74
CA PHE A 215 18.04 -5.09 -10.77
C PHE A 215 17.52 -6.53 -10.80
N LYS A 216 17.45 -7.16 -9.61
CA LYS A 216 16.94 -8.52 -9.44
C LYS A 216 15.75 -8.54 -8.51
N ALA A 217 14.61 -8.94 -9.06
CA ALA A 217 13.38 -9.12 -8.30
C ALA A 217 12.32 -9.87 -9.11
N GLU A 218 11.75 -10.90 -8.51
CA GLU A 218 10.56 -11.59 -9.05
C GLU A 218 9.29 -10.74 -8.93
#